data_AF-A0A0D2XMP6-F1
#
_entry.id   AF-A0A0D2XMP6-F1
#
_cell.length_a   1.000
_cell.length_b   1.000
_cell.length_c   1.000
_cell.angle_alpha   90.00
_cell.angle_beta   90.00
_cell.angle_gamma   90.00
#
_symmetry.space_group_name_H-M   'P 1'
#
loop_
_entity.id
_entity.type
_entity.pdbx_description
1 polymer ?
#
loop_
_entity_poly.entity_id
_entity_poly.type
_entity_poly.pdbx_seq_one_letter_code
_entity_poly.pdbx_strand_id
1 'polypeptide(L)'
;MDEGRVDYILDEFDYFWETPFGESNSSFPTCEVDRPEKGDPTQLMGIMNHMLNHDVLGIVIPNQADAKKTNSEYSIQKQIDLCEDNWGRRPNVILLDWVNVGEAMNAQISLNGL
;
A
#
# COMPACT_ATOMS: atom_id res chain seq x y z
N MET A 1 -4.55 -0.62 21.33
CA MET A 1 -5.53 -1.32 22.20
C MET A 1 -4.71 -1.98 23.32
N ASP A 2 -5.30 -2.66 24.31
CA ASP A 2 -4.49 -3.35 25.35
C ASP A 2 -4.22 -4.80 24.93
N GLU A 3 -3.06 -5.03 24.30
CA GLU A 3 -2.61 -6.34 23.80
C GLU A 3 -2.37 -7.36 24.92
N GLY A 4 -2.09 -6.90 26.14
CA GLY A 4 -1.80 -7.79 27.28
C GLY A 4 -3.02 -8.56 27.80
N ARG A 5 -4.22 -8.34 27.25
CA ARG A 5 -5.46 -9.01 27.68
C ARG A 5 -5.74 -10.31 26.95
N VAL A 6 -5.24 -10.46 25.72
CA VAL A 6 -5.52 -11.62 24.86
C VAL A 6 -4.37 -11.90 23.90
N ASP A 7 -4.04 -13.17 23.68
CA ASP A 7 -2.87 -13.56 22.87
C ASP A 7 -3.10 -13.53 21.34
N TYR A 8 -4.25 -13.01 20.88
CA TYR A 8 -4.65 -12.99 19.47
C TYR A 8 -4.87 -11.58 18.88
N ILE A 9 -4.67 -10.53 19.69
CA ILE A 9 -4.60 -9.15 19.21
C ILE A 9 -3.11 -8.79 19.21
N LEU A 10 -2.59 -8.42 18.05
CA LEU A 10 -1.20 -8.05 17.83
C LEU A 10 -1.14 -6.60 17.35
N ASP A 11 -0.10 -5.85 17.73
CA ASP A 11 0.18 -4.55 17.12
C ASP A 11 0.58 -4.78 15.65
N GLU A 12 -0.04 -4.05 14.73
CA GLU A 12 0.22 -4.18 13.30
C GLU A 12 1.68 -3.87 12.97
N PHE A 13 2.24 -2.81 13.55
CA PHE A 13 3.56 -2.30 13.19
C PHE A 13 4.71 -3.05 13.87
N ASP A 14 4.41 -4.01 14.74
CA ASP A 14 5.38 -5.01 15.17
C ASP A 14 5.64 -6.07 14.09
N TYR A 15 4.73 -6.22 13.12
CA TYR A 15 4.79 -7.27 12.09
C TYR A 15 4.70 -6.77 10.65
N PHE A 16 4.23 -5.53 10.44
CA PHE A 16 4.09 -4.90 9.15
C PHE A 16 4.89 -3.61 9.04
N TRP A 17 5.42 -3.35 7.85
CA TRP A 17 5.81 -2.03 7.39
C TRP A 17 4.79 -1.50 6.39
N GLU A 18 4.63 -0.19 6.32
CA GLU A 18 3.75 0.48 5.35
C GLU A 18 4.42 1.72 4.74
N THR A 19 4.15 1.97 3.46
CA THR A 19 4.48 3.24 2.79
C THR A 19 3.66 4.42 3.31
N PRO A 20 4.06 5.67 3.02
CA PRO A 20 3.31 6.86 3.44
C PRO A 20 1.84 6.84 3.01
N PHE A 21 0.99 7.41 3.86
CA PHE A 21 -0.40 7.71 3.54
C PHE A 21 -0.53 9.10 2.88
N GLY A 22 -1.67 9.39 2.26
CA GLY A 22 -1.96 10.73 1.73
C GLY A 22 -1.21 11.10 0.45
N GLU A 23 -0.64 10.11 -0.26
CA GLU A 23 0.06 10.33 -1.52
C GLU A 23 -0.82 11.07 -2.53
N SER A 24 -0.28 12.09 -3.18
CA SER A 24 -0.98 12.91 -4.17
C SER A 24 -0.35 12.85 -5.57
N ASN A 25 0.82 12.23 -5.68
CA ASN A 25 1.47 11.91 -6.94
C ASN A 25 0.99 10.54 -7.44
N SER A 26 0.21 10.56 -8.53
CA SER A 26 -0.31 9.37 -9.20
C SER A 26 0.75 8.38 -9.71
N SER A 27 2.03 8.75 -9.71
CA SER A 27 3.11 7.82 -10.06
C SER A 27 3.58 6.94 -8.91
N PHE A 28 3.14 7.20 -7.67
CA PHE A 28 3.57 6.52 -6.44
C PHE A 28 5.10 6.33 -6.38
N PRO A 29 5.86 7.44 -6.30
CA PRO A 29 7.29 7.47 -6.59
C PRO A 29 8.19 6.85 -5.51
N THR A 30 7.61 6.37 -4.41
CA THR A 30 8.35 5.85 -3.26
C THR A 30 7.85 4.48 -2.82
N CYS A 31 8.79 3.68 -2.32
CA CYS A 31 8.51 2.51 -1.49
C CYS A 31 9.23 2.59 -0.13
N GLU A 32 9.49 3.81 0.35
CA GLU A 32 10.07 4.03 1.68
C GLU A 32 9.09 3.62 2.78
N VAL A 33 9.63 3.14 3.90
CA VAL A 33 8.84 2.83 5.10
C VAL A 33 8.50 4.13 5.81
N ASP A 34 7.20 4.38 6.01
CA ASP A 34 6.70 5.46 6.86
C ASP A 34 6.43 4.95 8.29
N ARG A 35 5.90 3.73 8.40
CA ARG A 35 5.54 3.13 9.69
C ARG A 35 5.80 1.62 9.73
N PRO A 36 6.32 1.08 10.86
CA PRO A 36 6.86 1.84 11.99
C PRO A 36 8.11 2.63 11.58
N GLU A 37 8.44 3.68 12.34
CA GLU A 37 9.72 4.38 12.15
C GLU A 37 10.86 3.35 12.28
N LYS A 38 11.69 3.20 11.25
CA LYS A 38 12.79 2.21 11.16
C LYS A 38 12.34 0.74 11.03
N GLY A 39 11.10 0.48 10.60
CA GLY A 39 10.70 -0.87 10.19
C GLY A 39 11.63 -1.40 9.10
N ASP A 40 12.03 -2.67 9.21
CA ASP A 40 12.90 -3.33 8.23
C ASP A 40 12.03 -4.07 7.19
N PRO A 41 11.96 -3.60 5.93
CA PRO A 41 11.18 -4.23 4.87
C PRO A 41 11.57 -5.67 4.58
N THR A 42 12.80 -6.05 4.91
CA THR A 42 13.32 -7.39 4.68
C THR A 42 12.87 -8.39 5.75
N GLN A 43 12.46 -7.91 6.93
CA GLN A 43 12.00 -8.75 8.05
C GLN A 43 10.49 -8.71 8.23
N LEU A 44 9.88 -7.54 8.07
CA LEU A 44 8.44 -7.33 8.28
C LEU A 44 7.63 -7.71 7.03
N MET A 45 6.33 -7.94 7.18
CA MET A 45 5.41 -8.01 6.04
C MET A 45 5.14 -6.61 5.50
N GLY A 46 4.90 -6.46 4.19
CA GLY A 46 4.68 -5.15 3.59
C GLY A 46 3.22 -4.86 3.26
N ILE A 47 2.71 -3.70 3.69
CA ILE A 47 1.50 -3.07 3.15
C ILE A 47 1.92 -1.93 2.24
N MET A 48 1.65 -2.06 0.95
CA MET A 48 1.86 -0.98 -0.02
C MET A 48 0.59 -0.14 -0.10
N ASN A 49 0.67 1.07 0.44
CA ASN A 49 -0.40 2.06 0.36
C ASN A 49 -0.44 2.68 -1.04
N HIS A 50 -1.42 2.24 -1.84
CA HIS A 50 -1.66 2.70 -3.21
C HIS A 50 -2.95 3.54 -3.29
N MET A 51 -3.22 4.33 -2.25
CA MET A 51 -4.36 5.24 -2.20
C MET A 51 -3.95 6.63 -2.72
N LEU A 52 -4.49 7.02 -3.87
CA LEU A 52 -4.26 8.34 -4.44
C LEU A 52 -5.21 9.37 -3.82
N ASN A 53 -4.65 10.51 -3.42
CA ASN A 53 -5.36 11.63 -2.85
C ASN A 53 -5.14 12.90 -3.67
N HIS A 54 -5.92 13.93 -3.39
CA HIS A 54 -5.70 15.28 -3.86
C HIS A 54 -5.78 16.26 -2.70
N ASP A 55 -4.98 17.31 -2.77
CA ASP A 55 -5.08 18.45 -1.87
C ASP A 55 -6.05 19.48 -2.48
N VAL A 56 -7.10 19.79 -1.74
CA VAL A 56 -8.00 20.89 -2.03
C VAL A 56 -7.96 21.87 -0.88
N LEU A 57 -7.25 22.98 -1.06
CA LEU A 57 -7.12 24.07 -0.09
C LEU A 57 -6.53 23.60 1.28
N GLY A 58 -5.59 22.66 1.25
CA GLY A 58 -4.96 22.08 2.44
C GLY A 58 -5.73 20.90 3.04
N ILE A 59 -6.80 20.44 2.39
CA ILE A 59 -7.56 19.27 2.79
C ILE A 59 -7.22 18.12 1.85
N VAL A 60 -6.61 17.07 2.40
CA VAL A 60 -6.33 15.83 1.68
C VAL A 60 -7.61 15.01 1.58
N ILE A 61 -8.05 14.74 0.36
CA ILE A 61 -9.24 13.94 0.07
C ILE A 61 -8.90 12.80 -0.90
N PRO A 62 -9.48 11.59 -0.72
CA PRO A 62 -9.30 10.49 -1.67
C PRO A 62 -9.75 10.85 -3.09
N ASN A 63 -8.91 10.54 -4.09
CA ASN A 63 -9.20 10.81 -5.50
C ASN A 63 -10.08 9.71 -6.12
N GLN A 64 -11.39 9.82 -5.91
CA GLN A 64 -12.36 8.88 -6.48
C GLN A 64 -12.43 8.95 -8.01
N ALA A 65 -12.22 10.14 -8.59
CA ALA A 65 -12.39 10.36 -10.02
C ALA A 65 -11.40 9.54 -10.86
N ASP A 66 -10.16 9.39 -10.38
CA ASP A 66 -9.14 8.58 -11.04
C ASP A 66 -9.01 7.16 -10.48
N ALA A 67 -9.91 6.70 -9.60
CA ALA A 67 -9.81 5.38 -8.97
C ALA A 67 -9.63 4.23 -9.99
N LYS A 68 -10.27 4.30 -11.17
CA LYS A 68 -10.09 3.30 -12.24
C LYS A 68 -8.64 3.26 -12.76
N LYS A 69 -7.97 4.40 -12.83
CA LYS A 69 -6.58 4.52 -13.30
C LYS A 69 -5.61 4.11 -12.20
N THR A 70 -5.83 4.60 -10.98
CA THR A 70 -5.06 4.22 -9.78
C THR A 70 -5.11 2.72 -9.57
N ASN A 71 -6.29 2.11 -9.61
CA ASN A 71 -6.46 0.66 -9.39
C ASN A 71 -6.25 -0.18 -10.66
N SER A 72 -5.61 0.35 -11.70
CA SER A 72 -5.26 -0.44 -12.89
C SER A 72 -4.12 -1.40 -12.58
N GLU A 73 -4.07 -2.54 -13.27
CA GLU A 73 -2.99 -3.52 -13.07
C GLU A 73 -1.62 -2.88 -13.34
N TYR A 74 -1.53 -2.02 -14.35
CA TYR A 74 -0.32 -1.26 -14.66
C TYR A 74 0.15 -0.36 -13.50
N SER A 75 -0.77 0.41 -12.90
CA SER A 75 -0.43 1.36 -11.82
C SER A 75 0.04 0.61 -10.57
N ILE A 76 -0.67 -0.46 -10.21
CA ILE A 76 -0.35 -1.33 -9.09
C ILE A 76 1.01 -2.01 -9.31
N GLN A 77 1.21 -2.65 -10.46
CA GLN A 77 2.45 -3.37 -10.77
C GLN A 77 3.66 -2.44 -10.74
N LYS A 78 3.51 -1.20 -11.22
CA LYS A 78 4.60 -0.22 -11.22
C LYS A 78 5.12 0.09 -9.81
N GLN A 79 4.25 0.22 -8.80
CA GLN A 79 4.71 0.45 -7.43
C GLN A 79 5.25 -0.84 -6.79
N ILE A 80 4.71 -2.01 -7.16
CA ILE A 80 5.25 -3.31 -6.74
C ILE A 80 6.69 -3.49 -7.24
N ASP A 81 6.94 -3.21 -8.52
CA ASP A 81 8.28 -3.30 -9.12
C ASP A 81 9.26 -2.36 -8.40
N LEU A 82 8.82 -1.13 -8.09
CA LEU A 82 9.62 -0.19 -7.29
C LEU A 82 9.96 -0.75 -5.90
N CYS A 83 9.00 -1.37 -5.22
CA CYS A 83 9.24 -1.99 -3.93
C CYS A 83 10.17 -3.20 -4.00
N GLU A 84 10.02 -4.03 -5.03
CA GLU A 84 10.88 -5.19 -5.27
C GLU A 84 12.31 -4.76 -5.61
N ASP A 85 12.49 -3.70 -6.41
CA ASP A 85 13.79 -3.13 -6.73
C ASP A 85 14.49 -2.55 -5.47
N ASN A 86 13.73 -1.89 -4.58
CA ASN A 86 14.29 -1.28 -3.37
C ASN A 86 14.65 -2.32 -2.30
N TRP A 87 13.80 -3.34 -2.09
CA TRP A 87 13.89 -4.24 -0.94
C TRP A 87 14.20 -5.69 -1.29
N GLY A 88 14.28 -6.03 -2.57
CA GLY A 88 14.46 -7.40 -3.06
C GLY A 88 13.25 -8.31 -2.82
N ARG A 89 12.10 -7.73 -2.46
CA ARG A 89 10.85 -8.47 -2.21
C ARG A 89 9.62 -7.59 -2.44
N ARG A 90 8.58 -8.22 -2.99
CA ARG A 90 7.27 -7.61 -3.19
C ARG A 90 6.54 -7.40 -1.86
N PRO A 91 5.68 -6.38 -1.74
CA PRO A 91 4.77 -6.23 -0.61
C PRO A 91 3.81 -7.42 -0.51
N ASN A 92 3.29 -7.66 0.69
CA ASN A 92 2.36 -8.75 0.98
C ASN A 92 0.90 -8.35 0.74
N VAL A 93 0.59 -7.07 0.98
CA VAL A 93 -0.76 -6.50 0.91
C VAL A 93 -0.71 -5.21 0.09
N ILE A 94 -1.73 -5.01 -0.75
CA ILE A 94 -1.93 -3.77 -1.50
C ILE A 94 -3.16 -3.09 -0.90
N LEU A 95 -2.97 -1.89 -0.38
CA LEU A 95 -4.02 -1.10 0.24
C LEU A 95 -4.55 -0.09 -0.78
N LEU A 96 -5.85 -0.20 -1.10
CA LEU A 96 -6.53 0.58 -2.14
C LEU A 96 -7.84 1.16 -1.60
N ASP A 97 -8.22 2.31 -2.15
CA ASP A 97 -9.60 2.80 -2.07
C ASP A 97 -10.43 2.27 -3.26
N TRP A 98 -11.72 2.02 -3.04
CA TRP A 98 -12.66 1.52 -4.05
C TRP A 98 -12.14 0.29 -4.82
N VAL A 99 -11.74 -0.76 -4.09
CA VAL A 99 -11.22 -2.04 -4.63
C VAL A 99 -12.08 -2.67 -5.74
N ASN A 100 -13.35 -2.30 -5.84
CA ASN A 100 -14.29 -2.75 -6.87
C ASN A 100 -14.21 -1.96 -8.19
N VAL A 101 -13.39 -0.91 -8.26
CA VAL A 101 -13.17 -0.06 -9.44
C VAL A 101 -11.76 -0.29 -9.96
N GLY A 102 -11.61 -0.41 -11.28
CA GLY A 102 -10.33 -0.74 -11.91
C GLY A 102 -10.14 -2.24 -12.07
N GLU A 103 -8.91 -2.70 -11.88
CA GLU A 103 -8.44 -4.05 -12.19
C GLU A 103 -7.78 -4.72 -10.96
N ALA A 104 -8.06 -4.24 -9.75
CA ALA A 104 -7.45 -4.71 -8.51
C ALA A 104 -7.54 -6.24 -8.33
N MET A 105 -8.66 -6.85 -8.69
CA MET A 105 -8.82 -8.31 -8.61
C MET A 105 -7.95 -9.05 -9.64
N ASN A 106 -7.81 -8.52 -10.86
CA ASN A 106 -6.93 -9.10 -11.88
C ASN A 106 -5.47 -9.02 -11.43
N ALA A 107 -5.05 -7.86 -10.89
CA ALA A 107 -3.72 -7.70 -10.31
C ALA A 107 -3.48 -8.70 -9.18
N GLN A 108 -4.45 -8.90 -8.28
CA GLN A 108 -4.36 -9.89 -7.21
C GLN A 108 -4.17 -11.31 -7.75
N ILE A 109 -4.99 -11.73 -8.72
CA ILE A 109 -4.90 -13.05 -9.37
C ILE A 109 -3.52 -13.26 -9.99
N SER A 110 -3.07 -12.29 -10.79
CA SER A 110 -1.77 -12.29 -11.47
C SER A 110 -0.61 -12.43 -10.48
N LEU A 111 -0.59 -11.62 -9.41
CA LEU A 111 0.47 -11.62 -8.40
C LEU A 111 0.55 -12.91 -7.57
N ASN A 112 -0.56 -13.64 -7.48
CA ASN A 112 -0.66 -14.94 -6.80
C ASN A 112 -0.52 -16.14 -7.76
N GLY A 113 -0.31 -15.90 -9.06
CA GLY A 113 -0.09 -16.95 -10.06
C GLY A 113 -1.31 -17.82 -10.34
N LEU A 114 -2.52 -17.25 -10.28
CA LEU A 114 -3.79 -17.93 -10.54
C LEU A 114 -4.37 -17.62 -11.93
#